data_AF-A0A6S8YW78-F1
#
_entry.id   AF-A0A6S8YW78-F1
#
_cell.length_a   1.000
_cell.length_b   1.000
_cell.length_c   1.000
_cell.angle_alpha   90.00
_cell.angle_beta   90.00
_cell.angle_gamma   90.00
#
_symmetry.space_group_name_H-M   'P 1'
#
loop_
_entity.id
_entity.type
_entity.pdbx_description
1 polymer ?
#
loop_
_entity_poly.entity_id
_entity_poly.type
_entity_poly.pdbx_seq_one_letter_code
_entity_poly.pdbx_strand_id
1 'polypeptide(L)'
;MSIYEEIEIEDLDYDPNSLTYTYPCPCGDKFRITLEELWDGEDVATCPSCTLRIMVIYEEDDLPELPDDYDEEDEDYDETADEDVEDEEEKKADEEDIVTKAKSLSVKT
;
A
#
# COMPACT_ATOMS: atom_id res chain seq x y z
N MET A 1 -22.81 16.57 1.00
CA MET A 1 -21.86 15.52 1.46
C MET A 1 -22.54 14.78 2.59
N SER A 2 -22.47 13.45 2.60
CA SER A 2 -23.06 12.62 3.66
C SER A 2 -21.96 12.28 4.66
N ILE A 3 -21.79 13.12 5.67
CA ILE A 3 -20.95 12.84 6.84
C ILE A 3 -21.71 11.85 7.72
N TYR A 4 -20.99 10.85 8.23
CA TYR A 4 -21.57 9.81 9.09
C TYR A 4 -21.84 10.37 10.49
N GLU A 5 -20.85 11.02 11.08
CA GLU A 5 -20.88 11.60 12.41
C GLU A 5 -19.83 12.71 12.55
N GLU A 6 -20.06 13.61 13.50
CA GLU A 6 -19.12 14.65 13.95
C GLU A 6 -18.49 14.19 15.26
N ILE A 7 -17.16 14.17 15.31
CA ILE A 7 -16.39 13.63 16.44
C ILE A 7 -15.38 14.68 16.88
N GLU A 8 -15.25 14.89 18.19
CA GLU A 8 -14.27 15.82 18.76
C GLU A 8 -12.86 15.21 18.70
N ILE A 9 -11.84 16.01 18.43
CA ILE A 9 -10.45 15.52 18.32
C ILE A 9 -9.95 14.81 19.59
N GLU A 10 -10.51 15.16 20.75
CA GLU A 10 -10.24 14.51 22.04
C GLU A 10 -10.66 13.03 22.10
N ASP A 11 -11.63 12.61 21.27
CA ASP A 11 -12.10 11.23 21.18
C ASP A 11 -11.31 10.39 20.17
N LEU A 12 -10.42 11.01 19.39
CA LEU A 12 -9.54 10.30 18.45
C LEU A 12 -8.26 9.83 19.16
N ASP A 13 -7.77 8.67 18.75
CA ASP A 13 -6.51 8.12 19.23
C ASP A 13 -5.36 8.68 18.37
N TYR A 14 -4.53 9.54 18.98
CA TYR A 14 -3.37 10.15 18.33
C TYR A 14 -2.12 9.26 18.43
N ASP A 15 -1.55 8.89 17.28
CA ASP A 15 -0.25 8.22 17.23
C ASP A 15 0.87 9.23 16.88
N PRO A 16 1.80 9.53 17.79
CA PRO A 16 2.85 10.52 17.56
C PRO A 16 3.97 10.03 16.61
N ASN A 17 4.04 8.73 16.29
CA ASN A 17 5.08 8.22 15.38
C ASN A 17 4.68 8.43 13.92
N SER A 18 3.40 8.23 13.63
CA SER A 18 2.79 8.39 12.31
C SER A 18 2.04 9.72 12.15
N LEU A 19 2.01 10.56 13.19
CA LEU A 19 1.30 11.84 13.23
C LEU A 19 -0.15 11.70 12.72
N THR A 20 -0.82 10.62 13.10
CA THR A 20 -2.13 10.26 12.55
C THR A 20 -3.14 10.06 13.67
N TYR A 21 -4.32 10.63 13.50
CA TYR A 21 -5.47 10.40 14.38
C TYR A 21 -6.31 9.25 13.84
N THR A 22 -6.72 8.34 14.73
CA THR A 22 -7.54 7.18 14.36
C THR A 22 -8.79 7.04 15.20
N TYR A 23 -9.89 6.58 14.57
CA TYR A 23 -11.16 6.34 15.24
C TYR A 23 -11.80 5.01 14.80
N PRO A 24 -12.37 4.19 15.69
CA PRO A 24 -12.97 2.91 15.32
C PRO A 24 -14.17 3.08 14.37
N CYS A 25 -14.13 2.42 13.22
CA CYS A 25 -15.20 2.43 12.23
C CYS A 25 -16.13 1.22 12.42
N PRO A 26 -17.47 1.36 12.29
CA PRO A 26 -18.42 0.25 12.44
C PRO A 26 -18.26 -0.87 11.40
N CYS A 27 -17.45 -0.69 10.35
CA CYS A 27 -17.12 -1.76 9.40
C CYS A 27 -16.05 -2.74 9.91
N GLY A 28 -15.37 -2.42 11.03
CA GLY A 28 -14.30 -3.23 11.60
C GLY A 28 -12.88 -2.67 11.40
N ASP A 29 -12.73 -1.60 10.61
CA ASP A 29 -11.47 -0.88 10.43
C ASP A 29 -11.46 0.42 11.24
N LYS A 30 -10.51 1.32 10.97
CA LYS A 30 -10.43 2.64 11.59
C LYS A 30 -10.51 3.74 10.55
N PHE A 31 -11.16 4.84 10.89
CA PHE A 31 -10.94 6.11 10.21
C PHE A 31 -9.53 6.59 10.51
N ARG A 32 -8.91 7.25 9.54
CA ARG A 32 -7.59 7.87 9.69
C ARG A 32 -7.61 9.27 9.07
N ILE A 33 -6.90 10.18 9.70
CA ILE A 33 -6.59 11.52 9.19
C ILE A 33 -5.23 11.94 9.75
N THR A 34 -4.39 12.53 8.92
CA THR A 34 -3.06 12.96 9.35
C THR A 34 -3.12 14.32 10.02
N LEU A 35 -2.12 14.60 10.85
CA LEU A 35 -1.96 15.91 11.49
C LEU A 35 -1.75 17.00 10.44
N GLU A 36 -1.01 16.72 9.36
CA GLU A 36 -0.82 17.65 8.24
C GLU A 36 -2.15 18.04 7.57
N GLU A 37 -3.06 17.07 7.38
CA GLU A 37 -4.38 17.30 6.81
C GLU A 37 -5.20 18.25 7.70
N LEU A 38 -5.18 18.03 9.02
CA LEU A 38 -5.86 18.91 9.98
C LEU A 38 -5.28 20.33 9.96
N TRP A 39 -3.96 20.49 9.84
CA TRP A 39 -3.31 21.80 9.73
C TRP A 39 -3.57 22.51 8.39
N ASP A 40 -3.82 21.78 7.31
CA ASP A 40 -4.23 22.34 6.01
C ASP A 40 -5.72 22.73 5.98
N GLY A 41 -6.47 22.38 7.04
CA GLY A 41 -7.90 22.65 7.17
C GLY A 41 -8.81 21.52 6.66
N GLU A 42 -8.27 20.33 6.40
CA GLU A 42 -9.05 19.15 6.05
C GLU A 42 -9.58 18.50 7.34
N ASP A 43 -10.89 18.60 7.57
CA ASP A 43 -11.56 18.06 8.75
C ASP A 43 -12.23 16.69 8.51
N VAL A 44 -11.98 16.05 7.36
CA VAL A 44 -12.73 14.87 6.93
C VAL A 44 -11.90 13.60 7.02
N ALA A 45 -12.05 12.83 8.10
CA ALA A 45 -11.37 11.55 8.24
C ALA A 45 -12.04 10.46 7.40
N THR A 46 -11.23 9.66 6.72
CA THR A 46 -11.69 8.61 5.80
C THR A 46 -11.29 7.23 6.29
N CYS A 47 -12.13 6.23 6.03
CA CYS A 47 -11.82 4.84 6.36
C CYS A 47 -11.41 4.11 5.07
N PRO A 48 -10.27 3.39 5.05
CA PRO A 48 -9.76 2.74 3.84
C PRO A 48 -10.60 1.54 3.39
N SER A 49 -11.34 0.92 4.30
CA SER A 49 -12.14 -0.28 4.02
C SER A 49 -13.60 0.00 3.72
N CYS A 50 -14.06 1.23 3.91
CA CYS A 50 -15.42 1.63 3.57
C CYS A 50 -15.43 2.97 2.83
N THR A 51 -16.62 3.50 2.55
CA THR A 51 -16.79 4.82 1.92
C THR A 51 -17.36 5.86 2.89
N LEU A 52 -17.43 5.51 4.18
CA LEU A 52 -17.87 6.42 5.23
C LEU A 52 -16.80 7.48 5.48
N ARG A 53 -17.27 8.63 5.96
CA ARG A 53 -16.44 9.78 6.31
C ARG A 53 -17.02 10.39 7.58
N ILE A 54 -16.14 10.78 8.49
CA ILE A 54 -16.52 11.51 9.71
C ILE A 54 -15.93 12.91 9.64
N MET A 55 -16.58 13.86 10.29
CA MET A 55 -16.07 15.23 10.44
C MET A 55 -15.40 15.35 11.80
N VAL A 56 -14.17 15.83 11.82
CA VAL A 56 -13.38 16.02 13.03
C VAL A 56 -13.53 17.48 13.47
N ILE A 57 -14.05 17.68 14.68
CA ILE A 57 -14.16 19.00 15.30
C ILE A 57 -12.89 19.23 16.12
N TYR A 58 -12.12 20.27 15.77
CA TYR A 58 -10.88 20.64 16.44
C TYR A 58 -10.75 22.16 16.54
N GLU A 59 -9.96 22.63 17.51
CA GLU A 59 -9.46 24.00 17.58
C GLU A 59 -7.94 24.00 17.27
N GLU A 60 -7.42 25.09 16.72
CA GLU A 60 -5.99 25.22 16.38
C GLU A 60 -5.09 25.03 17.63
N ASP A 61 -5.61 25.36 18.81
CA ASP A 61 -4.92 25.22 20.10
C ASP A 61 -4.83 23.75 20.60
N ASP A 62 -5.66 22.84 20.08
CA ASP A 62 -5.66 21.41 20.46
C ASP A 62 -4.73 20.56 19.58
N LEU A 63 -4.28 21.10 18.45
CA LEU A 63 -3.39 20.41 17.54
C LEU A 63 -1.93 20.50 18.02
N PRO A 64 -1.19 19.38 18.07
CA PRO A 64 0.25 19.43 18.30
C PRO A 64 0.97 20.12 17.14
N GLU A 65 2.12 20.74 17.44
CA GLU A 65 3.00 21.34 16.43
C GLU A 65 3.47 20.26 15.46
N LEU A 66 3.35 20.54 14.16
CA LEU A 66 3.93 19.69 13.11
C LEU A 66 5.46 19.70 13.25
N PRO A 67 6.12 18.55 13.38
CA PRO A 67 7.58 18.49 13.32
C PRO A 67 8.07 18.81 11.89
N ASP A 68 9.01 19.76 11.79
CA ASP A 68 9.59 20.27 10.54
C ASP A 68 10.48 19.25 9.77
N ASP A 69 10.65 18.03 10.27
CA ASP A 69 11.72 17.09 9.88
C ASP A 69 11.21 15.78 9.22
N TYR A 70 10.08 15.80 8.52
CA TYR A 70 9.63 14.66 7.67
C TYR A 70 10.01 14.82 6.19
N ASP A 71 11.07 15.55 5.90
CA ASP A 71 11.75 15.49 4.61
C ASP A 71 12.72 14.27 4.59
N GLU A 72 12.42 13.27 3.73
CA GLU A 72 13.42 12.57 2.87
C GLU A 72 14.04 11.18 3.24
N GLU A 73 13.42 10.28 4.02
CA GLU A 73 14.03 8.93 4.27
C GLU A 73 13.21 7.69 3.85
N ASP A 74 12.39 7.76 2.79
CA ASP A 74 11.72 6.57 2.19
C ASP A 74 11.90 6.45 0.65
N GLU A 75 12.98 7.02 0.08
CA GLU A 75 13.40 6.76 -1.31
C GLU A 75 14.58 5.76 -1.41
N ASP A 76 14.65 4.72 -0.57
CA ASP A 76 15.63 3.63 -0.76
C ASP A 76 15.11 2.24 -0.36
N TYR A 77 14.25 1.65 -1.21
CA TYR A 77 14.27 0.19 -1.39
C TYR A 77 13.88 -0.21 -2.83
N ASP A 78 14.87 -0.04 -3.71
CA ASP A 78 15.23 -0.88 -4.87
C ASP A 78 14.27 -0.93 -6.09
N GLU A 79 14.64 -0.14 -7.09
CA GLU A 79 14.31 -0.32 -8.51
C GLU A 79 15.35 -1.24 -9.18
N THR A 80 14.88 -2.08 -10.12
CA THR A 80 15.63 -2.82 -11.16
C THR A 80 16.10 -4.26 -10.87
N ALA A 81 15.27 -5.22 -11.31
CA ALA A 81 15.74 -6.45 -11.93
C ALA A 81 14.89 -6.74 -13.19
N ASP A 82 15.47 -6.31 -14.33
CA ASP A 82 15.40 -6.95 -15.64
C ASP A 82 14.13 -6.75 -16.50
N GLU A 83 14.17 -5.70 -17.33
CA GLU A 83 13.61 -5.73 -18.69
C GLU A 83 14.73 -6.08 -19.68
N ASP A 84 14.60 -7.19 -20.41
CA ASP A 84 15.07 -7.30 -21.79
C ASP A 84 14.18 -8.28 -22.58
N VAL A 85 13.55 -7.71 -23.61
CA VAL A 85 12.62 -8.26 -24.59
C VAL A 85 13.37 -9.07 -25.65
N GLU A 86 12.89 -10.25 -26.07
CA GLU A 86 12.88 -10.67 -27.50
C GLU A 86 11.68 -11.58 -27.81
N ASP A 87 10.81 -11.06 -28.66
CA ASP A 87 9.70 -11.71 -29.37
C ASP A 87 10.25 -12.50 -30.57
N GLU A 88 10.04 -13.82 -30.65
CA GLU A 88 10.16 -14.60 -31.89
C GLU A 88 9.12 -15.75 -31.90
N GLU A 89 8.07 -15.52 -32.69
CA GLU A 89 7.17 -16.41 -33.44
C GLU A 89 6.84 -17.87 -33.01
N GLU A 90 5.55 -18.14 -33.14
CA GLU A 90 4.86 -19.43 -33.06
C GLU A 90 5.49 -20.59 -33.89
N LYS A 91 5.38 -21.82 -33.36
CA LYS A 91 4.76 -22.96 -34.07
C LYS A 91 4.44 -24.15 -33.16
N LYS A 92 3.16 -24.54 -33.15
CA LYS A 92 2.64 -25.83 -32.66
C LYS A 92 2.98 -26.98 -33.63
N ALA A 93 3.27 -28.16 -33.09
CA ALA A 93 2.85 -29.52 -33.50
C ALA A 93 3.80 -30.53 -32.80
N ASP A 94 3.36 -31.32 -31.82
CA ASP A 94 2.58 -32.56 -31.93
C ASP A 94 3.45 -33.85 -32.00
N GLU A 95 3.03 -34.82 -31.19
CA GLU A 95 3.24 -36.28 -31.21
C GLU A 95 4.65 -36.96 -31.26
N GLU A 96 4.91 -37.64 -30.15
CA GLU A 96 5.37 -39.04 -29.93
C GLU A 96 6.28 -39.79 -30.94
N ASP A 97 7.27 -40.47 -30.33
CA ASP A 97 7.82 -41.79 -30.70
C ASP A 97 8.42 -41.98 -32.11
N ILE A 98 9.74 -41.79 -32.22
CA ILE A 98 10.55 -42.66 -33.07
C ILE A 98 11.70 -43.29 -32.28
N VAL A 99 11.38 -44.46 -31.74
CA VAL A 99 12.28 -45.61 -31.62
C VAL A 99 13.51 -45.54 -32.56
N THR A 100 14.66 -46.02 -32.08
CA THR A 100 15.89 -46.42 -32.83
C THR A 100 17.05 -45.42 -32.95
N LYS A 101 18.01 -45.50 -32.01
CA LYS A 101 19.36 -45.98 -32.37
C LYS A 101 20.10 -46.57 -31.17
N ALA A 102 19.74 -47.81 -30.87
CA ALA A 102 20.65 -48.74 -30.22
C ALA A 102 21.91 -48.97 -31.07
N LYS A 103 22.96 -49.48 -30.40
CA LYS A 103 24.30 -49.87 -30.88
C LYS A 103 25.20 -48.65 -31.08
N SER A 104 26.35 -48.54 -30.43
CA SER A 104 27.38 -49.52 -30.09
C SER A 104 28.58 -48.67 -29.63
N LEU A 105 29.47 -49.01 -28.72
CA LEU A 105 30.29 -50.22 -28.63
C LEU A 105 31.13 -50.02 -27.36
N SER A 106 31.46 -51.13 -26.71
CA SER A 106 32.43 -51.24 -25.61
C SER A 106 33.76 -50.55 -25.90
N VAL A 107 34.49 -50.09 -24.87
CA VAL A 107 35.65 -50.82 -24.33
C VAL A 107 36.17 -50.19 -23.03
N LYS A 108 36.59 -51.06 -22.12
CA LYS A 108 37.32 -50.75 -20.88
C LYS A 108 38.79 -50.47 -21.20
N THR A 109 39.42 -49.59 -20.44
CA THR A 109 40.82 -49.73 -19.98
C THR A 109 40.92 -49.10 -18.61
#